data_AF-F0JII5-F1
#
_entry.id   AF-F0JII5-F1
#
_cell.length_a   1.000
_cell.length_b   1.000
_cell.length_c   1.000
_cell.angle_alpha   90.00
_cell.angle_beta   90.00
_cell.angle_gamma   90.00
#
_symmetry.space_group_name_H-M   'P 1'
#
loop_
_entity.id
_entity.type
_entity.pdbx_description
1 polymer ?
#
loop_
_entity_poly.entity_id
_entity_poly.type
_entity_poly.pdbx_seq_one_letter_code
_entity_poly.pdbx_strand_id
1 'polypeptide(L)'
;MKRLAYSLLAAALLILAASPVLAQGEDLTKDELVSLVGEAVVQEAADSSEEVARAKRILDAVRGRKDAPQQEVSEAQMDYDRARDRYRKAESDLDNAKVNELALQCNKTSDQIRAMRDSGMGWGRIAKECGMHGVGKGKNKNKGTDDDMAQSKSKSKNKDKKPKKK
;
A
#
# COMPACT_ATOMS: atom_id res chain seq x y z
N MET A 1 -40.73 -17.00 -42.32
CA MET A 1 -40.26 -16.07 -43.37
C MET A 1 -39.94 -14.73 -42.71
N LYS A 2 -38.72 -14.20 -42.97
CA LYS A 2 -38.27 -12.79 -42.89
C LYS A 2 -38.33 -12.13 -41.48
N ARG A 3 -37.23 -12.08 -40.71
CA ARG A 3 -36.03 -11.20 -40.82
C ARG A 3 -36.30 -9.73 -40.48
N LEU A 4 -35.57 -9.28 -39.43
CA LEU A 4 -34.87 -8.00 -39.29
C LEU A 4 -35.70 -6.71 -39.04
N ALA A 5 -35.61 -6.21 -37.81
CA ALA A 5 -35.58 -4.77 -37.53
C ALA A 5 -34.79 -4.54 -36.24
N TYR A 6 -33.46 -4.57 -36.37
CA TYR A 6 -32.52 -3.94 -35.44
C TYR A 6 -32.26 -2.51 -35.91
N SER A 7 -31.83 -1.67 -34.97
CA SER A 7 -31.22 -0.34 -35.13
C SER A 7 -32.17 0.85 -35.03
N LEU A 8 -32.18 1.50 -33.86
CA LEU A 8 -31.79 2.91 -33.67
C LEU A 8 -32.13 3.36 -32.25
N LEU A 9 -31.16 3.32 -31.34
CA LEU A 9 -30.82 4.46 -30.47
C LEU A 9 -29.57 4.12 -29.64
N ALA A 10 -28.41 4.31 -30.26
CA ALA A 10 -27.17 4.49 -29.54
C ALA A 10 -26.95 6.00 -29.33
N ALA A 11 -26.29 6.35 -28.23
CA ALA A 11 -25.69 7.64 -27.89
C ALA A 11 -26.57 8.70 -27.19
N ALA A 12 -26.57 8.63 -25.86
CA ALA A 12 -26.40 9.79 -24.98
C ALA A 12 -25.50 9.34 -23.81
N LEU A 13 -24.18 9.36 -23.98
CA LEU A 13 -23.28 10.38 -23.38
C LEU A 13 -23.57 10.58 -21.88
N LEU A 14 -22.86 9.86 -21.02
CA LEU A 14 -21.66 10.37 -20.31
C LEU A 14 -21.96 11.68 -19.57
N ILE A 15 -22.30 11.58 -18.28
CA ILE A 15 -21.88 12.43 -17.15
C ILE A 15 -22.49 11.79 -15.90
N LEU A 16 -21.70 10.95 -15.23
CA LEU A 16 -21.54 10.93 -13.77
C LEU A 16 -20.48 9.87 -13.39
N ALA A 17 -19.34 9.92 -14.07
CA ALA A 17 -18.11 9.63 -13.34
C ALA A 17 -17.94 10.78 -12.35
N ALA A 18 -18.64 10.70 -11.22
CA ALA A 18 -18.29 11.47 -10.04
C ALA A 18 -16.91 10.94 -9.63
N SER A 19 -15.89 11.52 -10.24
CA SER A 19 -14.51 11.36 -9.84
C SER A 19 -14.44 11.68 -8.35
N PRO A 20 -14.00 10.77 -7.47
CA PRO A 20 -13.43 11.22 -6.21
C PRO A 20 -12.03 11.77 -6.53
N VAL A 21 -11.98 12.87 -7.28
CA VAL A 21 -10.79 13.72 -7.45
C VAL A 21 -10.88 14.85 -6.43
N LEU A 22 -11.25 14.52 -5.18
CA LEU A 22 -11.29 15.48 -4.07
C LEU A 22 -10.99 14.75 -2.75
N ALA A 23 -9.86 14.05 -2.69
CA ALA A 23 -9.16 13.74 -1.44
C ALA A 23 -7.77 13.17 -1.76
N GLN A 24 -6.98 13.84 -2.60
CA GLN A 24 -5.52 13.75 -2.43
C GLN A 24 -5.16 14.61 -1.20
N GLY A 25 -5.73 14.25 -0.05
CA GLY A 25 -5.11 14.64 1.21
C GLY A 25 -3.73 14.02 1.15
N GLU A 26 -2.69 14.84 1.22
CA GLU A 26 -1.32 14.34 1.27
C GLU A 26 -1.22 13.37 2.45
N ASP A 27 -1.31 12.08 2.16
CA ASP A 27 -1.05 11.05 3.13
C ASP A 27 0.45 11.07 3.44
N LEU A 28 0.78 10.77 4.69
CA LEU A 28 2.17 10.65 5.12
C LEU A 28 2.86 9.60 4.25
N THR A 29 4.05 9.91 3.74
CA THR A 29 4.83 8.88 3.05
C THR A 29 5.23 7.78 4.04
N LYS A 30 5.61 6.59 3.54
CA LYS A 30 6.00 5.46 4.41
C LYS A 30 7.09 5.86 5.41
N ASP A 31 8.10 6.60 4.96
CA ASP A 31 9.20 7.04 5.82
C ASP A 31 8.74 8.03 6.89
N GLU A 32 7.81 8.94 6.54
CA GLU A 32 7.24 9.88 7.50
C GLU A 32 6.38 9.18 8.53
N LEU A 33 5.62 8.17 8.10
CA LEU A 33 4.78 7.38 8.96
C LEU A 33 5.63 6.53 9.91
N VAL A 34 6.69 5.88 9.41
CA VAL A 34 7.65 5.14 10.23
C VAL A 34 8.34 6.05 11.25
N SER A 35 8.73 7.26 10.84
CA SER A 35 9.31 8.23 11.76
C SER A 35 8.31 8.73 12.81
N LEU A 36 7.01 8.77 12.50
CA LEU A 36 5.98 9.26 13.41
C LEU A 36 5.59 8.19 14.44
N VAL A 37 5.21 6.99 13.99
CA VAL A 37 4.61 5.96 14.85
C VAL A 37 5.52 4.75 15.13
N GLY A 38 6.70 4.72 14.52
CA GLY A 38 7.65 3.61 14.61
C GLY A 38 7.42 2.53 13.54
N GLU A 39 8.52 1.89 13.14
CA GLU A 39 8.52 0.89 12.06
C GLU A 39 7.65 -0.33 12.38
N ALA A 40 7.68 -0.81 13.63
CA ALA A 40 6.96 -2.01 14.02
C ALA A 40 5.44 -1.89 13.81
N VAL A 41 4.85 -0.74 14.14
CA VAL A 41 3.40 -0.52 14.00
C VAL A 41 3.00 -0.40 12.52
N VAL A 42 3.82 0.27 11.72
CA VAL A 42 3.60 0.39 10.27
C VAL A 42 3.74 -0.96 9.57
N GLN A 43 4.76 -1.73 9.95
CA GLN A 43 5.04 -3.03 9.37
C GLN A 43 3.96 -4.05 9.73
N GLU A 44 3.49 -4.08 10.98
CA GLU A 44 2.38 -4.96 11.41
C GLU A 44 1.09 -4.71 10.61
N ALA A 45 0.72 -3.45 10.39
CA ALA A 45 -0.45 -3.09 9.58
C ALA A 45 -0.27 -3.49 8.10
N ALA A 46 0.93 -3.33 7.56
CA ALA A 46 1.26 -3.72 6.19
C ALA A 46 1.23 -5.25 6.01
N ASP A 47 1.85 -5.99 6.94
CA ASP A 47 1.91 -7.45 6.93
C ASP A 47 0.51 -8.06 7.10
N SER A 48 -0.28 -7.51 8.03
CA SER A 48 -1.68 -7.91 8.22
C SER A 48 -2.54 -7.64 6.98
N SER A 49 -2.33 -6.52 6.29
CA SER A 49 -2.99 -6.24 5.00
C SER A 49 -2.62 -7.28 3.94
N GLU A 50 -1.35 -7.69 3.88
CA GLU A 50 -0.90 -8.71 2.96
C GLU A 50 -1.49 -10.10 3.31
N GLU A 51 -1.60 -10.43 4.60
CA GLU A 51 -2.30 -11.63 5.09
C GLU A 51 -3.75 -11.68 4.60
N VAL A 52 -4.49 -10.57 4.73
CA VAL A 52 -5.87 -10.49 4.22
C VAL A 52 -5.92 -10.74 2.72
N ALA A 53 -5.01 -10.12 1.95
CA ALA A 53 -4.95 -10.30 0.51
C ALA A 53 -4.59 -11.74 0.10
N ARG A 54 -3.71 -12.41 0.87
CA ARG A 54 -3.40 -13.83 0.68
C ARG A 54 -4.59 -14.72 1.02
N ALA A 55 -5.19 -14.55 2.19
CA ALA A 55 -6.33 -15.35 2.63
C ALA A 55 -7.53 -15.20 1.69
N LYS A 56 -7.79 -13.98 1.20
CA LYS A 56 -8.83 -13.74 0.19
C LYS A 56 -8.57 -14.50 -1.11
N ARG A 57 -7.34 -14.47 -1.63
CA ARG A 57 -6.97 -15.23 -2.84
C ARG A 57 -7.18 -16.73 -2.66
N ILE A 58 -6.87 -17.27 -1.48
CA ILE A 58 -7.12 -18.68 -1.16
C ILE A 58 -8.62 -18.96 -1.15
N LEU A 59 -9.41 -18.17 -0.45
CA LEU A 59 -10.87 -18.30 -0.40
C LEU A 59 -11.50 -18.25 -1.80
N ASP A 60 -11.08 -17.29 -2.62
CA ASP A 60 -11.57 -17.13 -4.00
C ASP A 60 -11.16 -18.33 -4.87
N ALA A 61 -9.94 -18.84 -4.72
CA ALA A 61 -9.49 -20.04 -5.41
C ALA A 61 -10.26 -21.29 -4.99
N VAL A 62 -10.52 -21.46 -3.68
CA VAL A 62 -11.30 -22.58 -3.13
C VAL A 62 -12.74 -22.53 -3.66
N ARG A 63 -13.38 -21.36 -3.63
CA ARG A 63 -14.74 -21.13 -4.16
C ARG A 63 -14.85 -21.30 -5.67
N GLY A 64 -13.77 -21.03 -6.40
CA GLY A 64 -13.71 -21.18 -7.85
C GLY A 64 -13.62 -22.62 -8.35
N ARG A 65 -13.33 -23.60 -7.47
CA ARG A 65 -13.28 -25.02 -7.85
C ARG A 65 -14.70 -25.61 -7.91
N LYS A 66 -14.99 -26.36 -8.98
CA LYS A 66 -16.32 -26.93 -9.24
C LYS A 66 -16.79 -27.91 -8.16
N ASP A 67 -15.87 -28.66 -7.57
CA ASP A 67 -16.16 -29.74 -6.62
C ASP A 67 -15.49 -29.50 -5.26
N ALA A 68 -15.34 -28.23 -4.85
CA ALA A 68 -14.74 -27.90 -3.56
C ALA A 68 -15.61 -28.48 -2.41
N PRO A 69 -15.04 -29.27 -1.48
CA PRO A 69 -15.75 -29.70 -0.29
C PRO A 69 -16.22 -28.49 0.52
N GLN A 70 -17.45 -28.55 1.03
CA GLN A 70 -18.02 -27.46 1.86
C GLN A 70 -17.14 -27.15 3.08
N GLN A 71 -16.50 -28.16 3.65
CA GLN A 71 -15.56 -28.02 4.75
C GLN A 71 -14.37 -27.13 4.36
N GLU A 72 -13.78 -27.34 3.19
CA GLU A 72 -12.63 -26.57 2.72
C GLU A 72 -13.00 -25.10 2.45
N VAL A 73 -14.20 -24.85 1.91
CA VAL A 73 -14.75 -23.48 1.75
C VAL A 73 -14.92 -22.82 3.11
N SER A 74 -15.44 -23.56 4.10
CA SER A 74 -15.64 -23.06 5.46
C SER A 74 -14.31 -22.72 6.15
N GLU A 75 -13.29 -23.58 6.01
CA GLU A 75 -11.95 -23.36 6.56
C GLU A 75 -11.30 -22.11 5.95
N ALA A 76 -11.30 -21.99 4.62
CA ALA A 76 -10.77 -20.80 3.94
C ALA A 76 -11.52 -19.51 4.30
N GLN A 77 -12.83 -19.60 4.55
CA GLN A 77 -13.63 -18.46 5.01
C GLN A 77 -13.23 -18.04 6.43
N MET A 78 -13.06 -18.99 7.35
CA MET A 78 -12.60 -18.71 8.72
C MET A 78 -11.20 -18.07 8.72
N ASP A 79 -10.30 -18.54 7.86
CA ASP A 79 -8.95 -17.97 7.73
C ASP A 79 -8.99 -16.53 7.20
N TYR A 80 -9.84 -16.26 6.20
CA TYR A 80 -10.06 -14.91 5.70
C TYR A 80 -10.65 -13.97 6.77
N ASP A 81 -11.66 -14.41 7.51
CA ASP A 81 -12.26 -13.61 8.58
C ASP A 81 -11.24 -13.32 9.69
N ARG A 82 -10.42 -14.31 10.08
CA ARG A 82 -9.35 -14.14 11.06
C ARG A 82 -8.30 -13.13 10.60
N ALA A 83 -7.84 -13.23 9.35
CA ALA A 83 -6.89 -12.28 8.79
C ALA A 83 -7.49 -10.87 8.76
N ARG A 84 -8.77 -10.72 8.39
CA ARG A 84 -9.47 -9.43 8.36
C ARG A 84 -9.55 -8.80 9.75
N ASP A 85 -9.85 -9.58 10.78
CA ASP A 85 -9.96 -9.05 12.14
C ASP A 85 -8.60 -8.62 12.70
N ARG A 86 -7.52 -9.35 12.38
CA ARG A 86 -6.13 -8.92 12.68
C ARG A 86 -5.79 -7.60 12.00
N TYR A 87 -6.08 -7.48 10.71
CA TYR A 87 -5.83 -6.25 9.97
C TYR A 87 -6.60 -5.06 10.54
N ARG A 88 -7.88 -5.22 10.87
CA ARG A 88 -8.68 -4.17 11.53
C ARG A 88 -8.06 -3.72 12.85
N LYS A 89 -7.56 -4.68 13.65
CA LYS A 89 -6.87 -4.37 14.89
C LYS A 89 -5.58 -3.59 14.63
N ALA A 90 -4.73 -4.07 13.71
CA ALA A 90 -3.48 -3.41 13.36
C ALA A 90 -3.69 -2.00 12.79
N GLU A 91 -4.73 -1.80 11.97
CA GLU A 91 -5.12 -0.49 11.45
C GLU A 91 -5.57 0.45 12.57
N SER A 92 -6.41 -0.03 13.50
CA SER A 92 -6.83 0.73 14.67
C SER A 92 -5.64 1.09 15.57
N ASP A 93 -4.69 0.18 15.78
CA ASP A 93 -3.48 0.42 16.57
C ASP A 93 -2.59 1.49 15.89
N LEU A 94 -2.42 1.40 14.57
CA LEU A 94 -1.72 2.39 13.77
C LEU A 94 -2.37 3.78 13.83
N ASP A 95 -3.69 3.86 13.70
CA ASP A 95 -4.41 5.14 13.76
C ASP A 95 -4.36 5.76 15.17
N ASN A 96 -4.50 4.94 16.22
CA ASN A 96 -4.32 5.43 17.59
C ASN A 96 -2.90 5.93 17.84
N ALA A 97 -1.88 5.24 17.30
CA ALA A 97 -0.50 5.70 17.38
C ALA A 97 -0.33 7.07 16.69
N LYS A 98 -0.86 7.26 15.48
CA LYS A 98 -0.83 8.57 14.79
C LYS A 98 -1.49 9.65 15.62
N VAL A 99 -2.67 9.38 16.18
CA VAL A 99 -3.42 10.33 17.01
C VAL A 99 -2.60 10.74 18.23
N ASN A 100 -2.01 9.77 18.94
CA ASN A 100 -1.23 10.05 20.14
C ASN A 100 0.02 10.87 19.83
N GLU A 101 0.77 10.48 18.80
CA GLU A 101 2.01 11.19 18.43
C GLU A 101 1.73 12.60 17.92
N LEU A 102 0.68 12.77 17.11
CA LEU A 102 0.25 14.10 16.70
C LEU A 102 -0.21 14.92 17.91
N ALA A 103 -1.06 14.39 18.79
CA ALA A 103 -1.51 15.10 19.99
C ALA A 103 -0.33 15.66 20.81
N LEU A 104 0.71 14.85 21.02
CA LEU A 104 1.95 15.26 21.68
C LEU A 104 2.68 16.38 20.93
N GLN A 105 2.84 16.27 19.62
CA GLN A 105 3.59 17.25 18.82
C GLN A 105 2.83 18.57 18.62
N CYS A 106 1.51 18.52 18.44
CA CYS A 106 0.70 19.72 18.23
C CYS A 106 0.34 20.45 19.53
N ASN A 107 0.66 19.86 20.69
CA ASN A 107 0.13 20.26 22.00
C ASN A 107 -1.42 20.34 21.98
N LYS A 108 -2.06 19.34 21.36
CA LYS A 108 -3.51 19.19 21.23
C LYS A 108 -3.97 17.94 21.96
N THR A 109 -5.25 17.83 22.28
CA THR A 109 -5.80 16.58 22.80
C THR A 109 -6.00 15.56 21.68
N SER A 110 -5.97 14.26 22.01
CA SER A 110 -6.30 13.19 21.06
C SER A 110 -7.67 13.40 20.40
N ASP A 111 -8.64 13.96 21.13
CA ASP A 111 -9.98 14.24 20.61
C ASP A 111 -9.98 15.37 19.57
N GLN A 112 -9.12 16.38 19.73
CA GLN A 112 -8.95 17.42 18.72
C GLN A 112 -8.34 16.84 17.43
N ILE A 113 -7.37 15.94 17.55
CA ILE A 113 -6.77 15.27 16.38
C ILE A 113 -7.80 14.38 15.68
N ARG A 114 -8.60 13.62 16.44
CA ARG A 114 -9.71 12.82 15.88
C ARG A 114 -10.74 13.70 15.19
N ALA A 115 -11.13 14.83 15.80
CA ALA A 115 -12.05 15.78 15.17
C ALA A 115 -11.51 16.34 13.85
N MET A 116 -10.19 16.60 13.75
CA MET A 116 -9.56 16.98 12.49
C MET A 116 -9.63 15.85 11.44
N ARG A 117 -9.43 14.60 11.86
CA ARG A 117 -9.57 13.43 10.97
C ARG A 117 -11.01 13.27 10.48
N ASP A 118 -11.97 13.39 11.39
CA ASP A 118 -13.41 13.26 11.13
C ASP A 118 -13.94 14.39 10.26
N SER A 119 -13.30 15.57 10.28
CA SER A 119 -13.59 16.67 9.36
C SER A 119 -13.11 16.40 7.93
N GLY A 120 -12.59 15.20 7.64
CA GLY A 120 -12.04 14.81 6.34
C GLY A 120 -10.59 15.25 6.11
N MET A 121 -9.90 15.76 7.14
CA MET A 121 -8.48 16.10 7.00
C MET A 121 -7.63 14.82 6.92
N GLY A 122 -6.73 14.76 5.93
CA GLY A 122 -5.75 13.66 5.81
C GLY A 122 -4.62 13.77 6.84
N TRP A 123 -3.99 12.64 7.18
CA TRP A 123 -2.96 12.57 8.22
C TRP A 123 -1.77 13.50 7.95
N GLY A 124 -1.30 13.62 6.71
CA GLY A 124 -0.17 14.51 6.40
C GLY A 124 -0.56 15.99 6.49
N ARG A 125 -1.80 16.36 6.21
CA ARG A 125 -2.27 17.75 6.45
C ARG A 125 -2.36 18.05 7.95
N ILE A 126 -2.83 17.10 8.76
CA ILE A 126 -2.84 17.23 10.23
C ILE A 126 -1.39 17.40 10.74
N ALA A 127 -0.46 16.55 10.29
CA ALA A 127 0.95 16.64 10.64
C ALA A 127 1.55 18.02 10.30
N LYS A 128 1.25 18.56 9.12
CA LYS A 128 1.69 19.91 8.72
C LYS A 128 1.13 21.01 9.60
N GLU A 129 -0.16 20.94 9.97
CA GLU A 129 -0.79 21.88 10.90
C GLU A 129 -0.09 21.89 12.27
N CYS A 130 0.47 20.74 12.65
CA CYS A 130 1.22 20.55 13.88
C CYS A 130 2.68 20.99 13.79
N GLY A 131 3.08 21.64 12.70
CA GLY A 131 4.44 22.12 12.53
C GLY A 131 5.45 21.03 12.21
N MET A 132 5.01 19.83 11.81
CA MET A 132 5.88 18.80 11.24
C MET A 132 6.31 19.23 9.82
N HIS A 133 7.13 20.27 9.73
CA HIS A 133 7.71 20.76 8.48
C HIS A 133 8.98 19.97 8.17
N GLY A 134 8.81 18.87 7.43
CA GLY A 134 9.92 18.20 6.77
C GLY A 134 10.27 16.84 7.32
N VAL A 135 9.30 15.93 7.32
CA VAL A 135 9.66 14.53 7.10
C VAL A 135 9.79 14.25 5.58
N GLY A 136 9.25 15.14 4.73
CA GLY A 136 9.46 15.22 3.28
C GLY A 136 10.29 16.43 2.78
N LYS A 137 11.24 16.99 3.56
CA LYS A 137 12.27 17.85 2.96
C LYS A 137 13.28 16.96 2.25
N GLY A 138 13.01 16.70 0.97
CA GLY A 138 14.01 16.15 0.06
C GLY A 138 15.34 16.90 0.23
N LYS A 139 16.33 16.19 0.76
CA LYS A 139 17.75 16.58 0.68
C LYS A 139 18.13 16.55 -0.80
N ASN A 140 17.88 17.64 -1.51
CA ASN A 140 18.57 17.92 -2.75
C ASN A 140 19.86 18.68 -2.42
N LYS A 141 21.00 18.00 -2.55
CA LYS A 141 22.36 18.48 -2.90
C LYS A 141 23.47 17.73 -2.14
N ASN A 142 24.09 16.77 -2.83
CA ASN A 142 25.50 16.94 -3.16
C ASN A 142 25.75 16.42 -4.58
N LYS A 143 25.70 17.35 -5.53
CA LYS A 143 26.32 17.24 -6.86
C LYS A 143 27.69 17.89 -6.72
N GLY A 144 28.73 17.08 -6.59
CA GLY A 144 30.12 17.42 -6.93
C GLY A 144 30.58 16.33 -7.88
N THR A 145 30.46 16.59 -9.19
CA THR A 145 31.55 16.94 -10.11
C THR A 145 32.46 15.75 -10.39
N ASP A 146 32.32 15.28 -11.63
CA ASP A 146 33.27 14.52 -12.42
C ASP A 146 34.72 14.98 -12.15
N ASP A 147 35.66 14.03 -12.05
CA ASP A 147 36.79 13.93 -12.98
C ASP A 147 37.68 12.71 -12.68
N ASP A 148 37.93 11.98 -13.76
CA ASP A 148 39.15 11.25 -14.10
C ASP A 148 39.48 9.85 -13.53
N MET A 149 39.32 8.89 -14.45
CA MET A 149 40.36 8.00 -14.98
C MET A 149 41.08 7.05 -14.01
N ALA A 150 40.79 5.75 -14.16
CA ALA A 150 41.81 4.84 -14.69
C ALA A 150 41.19 3.54 -15.20
N GLN A 151 41.38 3.33 -16.50
CA GLN A 151 41.32 2.04 -17.17
C GLN A 151 42.17 0.99 -16.45
N SER A 152 41.69 -0.25 -16.35
CA SER A 152 42.50 -1.36 -16.84
C SER A 152 41.65 -2.56 -17.24
N LYS A 153 41.74 -2.87 -18.53
CA LYS A 153 41.34 -4.12 -19.16
C LYS A 153 42.23 -5.27 -18.67
N SER A 154 41.63 -6.42 -18.36
CA SER A 154 42.13 -7.76 -18.75
C SER A 154 41.00 -8.75 -18.41
N LYS A 155 40.31 -9.45 -19.32
CA LYS A 155 40.69 -10.28 -20.49
C LYS A 155 41.63 -11.43 -20.15
N SER A 156 41.08 -12.52 -19.60
CA SER A 156 41.60 -13.89 -19.84
C SER A 156 40.51 -14.91 -19.50
N LYS A 157 39.74 -15.37 -20.50
CA LYS A 157 39.88 -16.67 -21.19
C LYS A 157 39.35 -17.87 -20.40
N ASN A 158 38.07 -18.11 -20.65
CA ASN A 158 37.44 -19.41 -20.74
C ASN A 158 38.31 -20.39 -21.56
N LYS A 159 38.55 -21.61 -21.06
CA LYS A 159 38.91 -22.77 -21.87
C LYS A 159 38.50 -24.07 -21.18
N ASP A 160 37.45 -24.65 -21.75
CA ASP A 160 37.11 -26.07 -21.75
C ASP A 160 38.31 -27.01 -21.70
N LYS A 161 38.18 -28.06 -20.88
CA LYS A 161 38.73 -29.39 -21.15
C LYS A 161 38.00 -30.46 -20.32
N LYS A 162 36.96 -31.05 -20.90
CA LYS A 162 36.58 -32.47 -20.71
C LYS A 162 37.42 -33.35 -21.68
N PRO A 163 37.31 -34.69 -21.64
CA PRO A 163 37.81 -35.64 -20.66
C PRO A 163 38.88 -36.57 -21.30
N LYS A 164 39.57 -37.42 -20.53
CA LYS A 164 40.18 -38.64 -21.11
C LYS A 164 39.91 -39.85 -20.23
N LYS A 165 39.20 -40.81 -20.84
CA LYS A 165 39.16 -42.23 -20.47
C LYS A 165 40.55 -42.84 -20.61
N LYS A 166 40.92 -43.72 -19.70
CA LYS A 166 41.38 -45.08 -20.01
C LYS A 166 40.97 -45.99 -18.87
#